data_AF-A0A2D9RCI0-F1
#
_entry.id   AF-A0A2D9RCI0-F1
#
_cell.length_a   1.000
_cell.length_b   1.000
_cell.length_c   1.000
_cell.angle_alpha   90.00
_cell.angle_beta   90.00
_cell.angle_gamma   90.00
#
_symmetry.space_group_name_H-M   'P 1'
#
loop_
_entity.id
_entity.type
_entity.pdbx_description
1 polymer ?
#
loop_
_entity_poly.entity_id
_entity_poly.type
_entity_poly.pdbx_seq_one_letter_code
_entity_poly.pdbx_strand_id
1 'polypeptide(L)'
;MAKGKFLTIVLAGAISCSPLALAVDDYRVCPAEQTQIGLETVKDACGTIVKPDFEIDETTSLSDLAGLKDERDAFRQEVRDFGTCITQFINSYRRPGADASSTAPDKAACAHSWAEDQATESIREFGRSCLQFNDMALIKGEPSMQGACYPQF
;
A
#
# COMPACT_ATOMS: atom_id res chain seq x y z
N MET A 1 12.06 73.69 -9.95
CA MET A 1 10.59 73.83 -9.81
C MET A 1 9.95 72.49 -10.06
N ALA A 2 9.08 72.08 -9.15
CA ALA A 2 8.46 70.77 -9.05
C ALA A 2 7.21 70.61 -9.94
N LYS A 3 6.80 69.34 -10.08
CA LYS A 3 5.49 68.74 -10.46
C LYS A 3 5.71 67.77 -11.62
N GLY A 4 5.68 66.45 -11.44
CA GLY A 4 4.76 65.66 -10.64
C GLY A 4 3.70 65.08 -11.58
N LYS A 5 3.91 63.85 -12.05
CA LYS A 5 2.86 63.00 -12.60
C LYS A 5 3.09 61.58 -12.12
N PHE A 6 2.43 61.28 -11.00
CA PHE A 6 2.05 59.93 -10.61
C PHE A 6 1.11 59.38 -11.69
N LEU A 7 1.43 58.20 -12.23
CA LEU A 7 0.40 57.32 -12.74
C LEU A 7 0.57 55.96 -12.07
N THR A 8 -0.38 55.69 -11.21
CA THR A 8 -0.59 54.50 -10.40
C THR A 8 -0.64 53.26 -11.29
N ILE A 9 0.39 52.42 -11.21
CA ILE A 9 0.31 51.04 -11.73
C ILE A 9 -0.32 50.21 -10.62
N VAL A 10 -1.59 49.85 -10.82
CA VAL A 10 -2.27 48.77 -10.11
C VAL A 10 -1.61 47.48 -10.57
N LEU A 11 -0.70 46.91 -9.76
CA LEU A 11 -0.26 45.53 -9.94
C LEU A 11 -0.79 44.69 -8.79
N ALA A 12 -1.78 43.88 -9.18
CA ALA A 12 -2.31 42.68 -8.57
C ALA A 12 -1.59 42.16 -7.32
N GLY A 13 -2.38 41.93 -6.27
CA GLY A 13 -1.95 41.24 -5.07
C GLY A 13 -1.30 39.91 -5.40
N ALA A 14 -0.01 39.82 -5.11
CA ALA A 14 0.66 38.55 -4.91
C ALA A 14 0.14 37.95 -3.60
N ILE A 15 -0.99 37.25 -3.69
CA ILE A 15 -1.28 36.19 -2.74
C ILE A 15 -0.20 35.14 -3.03
N SER A 16 0.87 35.19 -2.24
CA SER A 16 1.84 34.11 -2.12
C SER A 16 1.13 32.91 -1.51
N CYS A 17 0.29 32.25 -2.30
CA CYS A 17 -0.20 30.92 -2.04
C CYS A 17 1.03 30.03 -2.16
N SER A 18 1.79 29.93 -1.07
CA SER A 18 2.77 28.86 -0.93
C SER A 18 1.94 27.59 -1.02
N PRO A 19 2.14 26.71 -2.01
CA PRO A 19 1.66 25.37 -1.84
C PRO A 19 2.54 24.77 -0.73
N LEU A 20 2.04 24.87 0.51
CA LEU A 20 2.08 23.74 1.42
C LEU A 20 1.20 22.64 0.79
N ALA A 21 1.55 22.20 -0.41
CA ALA A 21 1.08 20.97 -0.99
C ALA A 21 1.89 19.91 -0.26
N LEU A 22 1.31 19.54 0.87
CA LEU A 22 1.33 18.22 1.47
C LEU A 22 2.04 17.22 0.55
N ALA A 23 3.10 16.60 1.07
CA ALA A 23 3.47 15.25 0.68
C ALA A 23 2.30 14.32 1.06
N VAL A 24 1.18 14.45 0.35
CA VAL A 24 0.37 13.30 0.03
C VAL A 24 1.20 12.63 -1.02
N ASP A 25 1.96 11.62 -0.61
CA ASP A 25 2.42 10.58 -1.51
C ASP A 25 1.25 10.27 -2.43
N ASP A 26 1.36 10.72 -3.67
CA ASP A 26 0.44 10.44 -4.74
C ASP A 26 0.55 8.92 -4.91
N TYR A 27 -0.26 8.18 -4.15
CA TYR A 27 -0.26 6.73 -4.12
C TYR A 27 -0.72 6.31 -5.52
N ARG A 28 0.25 6.20 -6.43
CA ARG A 28 0.01 5.93 -7.84
C ARG A 28 -0.50 4.51 -7.92
N VAL A 29 -1.82 4.38 -7.90
CA VAL A 29 -2.49 3.13 -8.24
C VAL A 29 -2.16 2.84 -9.70
N CYS A 30 -1.23 1.93 -9.92
CA CYS A 30 -0.84 1.54 -11.26
C CYS A 30 -1.93 0.67 -11.89
N PRO A 31 -2.19 0.84 -13.20
CA PRO A 31 -3.07 -0.09 -13.93
C PRO A 31 -2.59 -1.53 -13.79
N ALA A 32 -3.52 -2.49 -13.79
CA ALA A 32 -3.20 -3.91 -13.57
C ALA A 32 -2.08 -4.44 -14.50
N GLU A 33 -2.06 -4.02 -15.76
CA GLU A 33 -1.01 -4.38 -16.71
C GLU A 33 0.38 -3.88 -16.26
N GLN A 34 0.47 -2.61 -15.82
CA GLN A 34 1.73 -2.03 -15.33
C GLN A 34 2.17 -2.65 -14.02
N THR A 35 1.22 -3.03 -13.16
CA THR A 35 1.48 -3.80 -11.96
C THR A 35 2.08 -5.16 -12.29
N GLN A 36 1.52 -5.90 -13.23
CA GLN A 36 2.05 -7.20 -13.64
C GLN A 36 3.46 -7.08 -14.23
N ILE A 37 3.68 -6.07 -15.09
CA ILE A 37 5.01 -5.74 -15.60
C ILE A 37 5.96 -5.41 -14.45
N GLY A 38 5.51 -4.63 -13.46
CA GLY A 38 6.25 -4.31 -12.26
C GLY A 38 6.69 -5.53 -11.49
N LEU A 39 5.74 -6.43 -11.18
CA LEU A 39 5.97 -7.67 -10.46
C LEU A 39 6.99 -8.56 -11.19
N GLU A 40 6.87 -8.74 -12.50
CA GLU A 40 7.84 -9.51 -13.28
C GLU A 40 9.21 -8.82 -13.36
N THR A 41 9.25 -7.47 -13.41
CA THR A 41 10.52 -6.70 -13.45
C THR A 41 11.35 -6.93 -12.18
N VAL A 42 10.71 -7.05 -11.02
CA VAL A 42 11.39 -7.13 -9.72
C VAL A 42 11.53 -8.55 -9.20
N LYS A 43 10.90 -9.52 -9.85
CA LYS A 43 10.81 -10.93 -9.43
C LYS A 43 12.15 -11.57 -9.12
N ASP A 44 13.14 -11.40 -10.00
CA ASP A 44 14.46 -12.02 -9.81
C ASP A 44 15.24 -11.37 -8.66
N ALA A 45 14.96 -10.09 -8.35
CA ALA A 45 15.64 -9.34 -7.31
C ALA A 45 14.97 -9.45 -5.94
N CYS A 46 13.64 -9.42 -5.90
CA CYS A 46 12.84 -9.29 -4.68
C CYS A 46 11.92 -10.48 -4.41
N GLY A 47 11.90 -11.48 -5.30
CA GLY A 47 11.01 -12.62 -5.20
C GLY A 47 9.59 -12.32 -5.65
N THR A 48 8.68 -13.25 -5.36
CA THR A 48 7.25 -13.16 -5.69
C THR A 48 6.45 -13.05 -4.40
N ILE A 49 5.49 -12.13 -4.38
CA ILE A 49 4.50 -12.00 -3.30
C ILE A 49 3.18 -12.59 -3.76
N VAL A 50 2.56 -13.41 -2.91
CA VAL A 50 1.25 -14.02 -3.16
C VAL A 50 0.34 -13.76 -1.97
N LYS A 51 -0.78 -13.05 -2.22
CA LYS A 51 -1.78 -12.82 -1.18
C LYS A 51 -2.39 -14.16 -0.72
N PRO A 52 -2.45 -14.45 0.58
CA PRO A 52 -3.19 -15.60 1.10
C PRO A 52 -4.69 -15.49 0.79
N ASP A 53 -5.38 -16.61 0.90
CA ASP A 53 -6.83 -16.68 0.89
C ASP A 53 -7.34 -16.78 2.33
N PHE A 54 -8.43 -16.09 2.63
CA PHE A 54 -9.03 -16.06 3.97
C PHE A 54 -10.47 -16.56 3.96
N GLU A 55 -10.91 -17.26 2.91
CA GLU A 55 -12.21 -17.91 2.88
C GLU A 55 -12.38 -18.90 4.05
N ILE A 56 -13.57 -18.88 4.65
CA ILE A 56 -13.97 -19.79 5.72
C ILE A 56 -15.31 -20.44 5.38
N ASP A 57 -15.56 -21.58 5.98
CA ASP A 57 -16.80 -22.35 5.84
C ASP A 57 -17.39 -22.74 7.20
N GLU A 58 -18.47 -23.52 7.19
CA GLU A 58 -19.16 -23.96 8.40
C GLU A 58 -18.38 -24.97 9.25
N THR A 59 -17.31 -25.55 8.71
CA THR A 59 -16.42 -26.54 9.36
C THR A 59 -15.14 -25.92 9.91
N THR A 60 -14.86 -24.67 9.54
CA THR A 60 -13.72 -23.90 10.03
C THR A 60 -13.74 -23.85 11.55
N SER A 61 -12.63 -24.27 12.18
CA SER A 61 -12.47 -24.27 13.62
C SER A 61 -11.83 -22.97 14.13
N LEU A 62 -11.86 -22.76 15.44
CA LEU A 62 -11.16 -21.65 16.08
C LEU A 62 -9.64 -21.68 15.81
N SER A 63 -9.06 -22.89 15.71
CA SER A 63 -7.64 -23.04 15.39
C SER A 63 -7.32 -22.66 13.95
N ASP A 64 -8.22 -22.97 13.01
CA ASP A 64 -8.04 -22.59 11.61
C ASP A 64 -8.09 -21.07 11.45
N LEU A 65 -9.05 -20.42 12.11
CA LEU A 65 -9.13 -18.96 12.10
C LEU A 65 -7.89 -18.30 12.75
N ALA A 66 -7.33 -18.90 13.81
CA ALA A 66 -6.06 -18.43 14.37
C ALA A 66 -4.90 -18.60 13.39
N GLY A 67 -4.84 -19.71 12.65
CA GLY A 67 -3.87 -19.91 11.57
C GLY A 67 -3.99 -18.84 10.47
N LEU A 68 -5.20 -18.55 10.01
CA LEU A 68 -5.47 -17.48 9.05
C LEU A 68 -5.04 -16.09 9.58
N LYS A 69 -5.18 -15.86 10.89
CA LYS A 69 -4.70 -14.62 11.52
C LYS A 69 -3.18 -14.49 11.39
N ASP A 70 -2.47 -15.57 11.66
CA ASP A 70 -1.01 -15.64 11.61
C ASP A 70 -0.52 -15.52 10.15
N GLU A 71 -1.21 -16.16 9.20
CA GLU A 71 -0.93 -16.03 7.76
C GLU A 71 -1.08 -14.59 7.27
N ARG A 72 -2.14 -13.88 7.68
CA ARG A 72 -2.29 -12.44 7.39
C ARG A 72 -1.11 -11.65 7.95
N ASP A 73 -0.71 -11.88 9.20
CA ASP A 73 0.35 -11.10 9.83
C ASP A 73 1.72 -11.40 9.23
N ALA A 74 1.97 -12.66 8.85
CA ALA A 74 3.14 -13.08 8.09
C ALA A 74 3.19 -12.42 6.71
N PHE A 75 2.09 -12.44 5.96
CA PHE A 75 2.00 -11.79 4.65
C PHE A 75 2.25 -10.27 4.74
N ARG A 76 1.71 -9.61 5.77
CA ARG A 76 2.00 -8.19 6.01
C ARG A 76 3.48 -7.93 6.28
N GLN A 77 4.19 -8.87 6.92
CA GLN A 77 5.63 -8.76 7.10
C GLN A 77 6.36 -8.97 5.78
N GLU A 78 5.95 -9.96 4.98
CA GLU A 78 6.49 -10.21 3.65
C GLU A 78 6.38 -8.97 2.75
N VAL A 79 5.23 -8.28 2.75
CA VAL A 79 5.05 -7.03 2.00
C VAL A 79 6.02 -5.93 2.46
N ARG A 80 6.29 -5.79 3.76
CA ARG A 80 7.28 -4.83 4.28
C ARG A 80 8.70 -5.15 3.82
N ASP A 81 9.06 -6.43 3.83
CA ASP A 81 10.38 -6.88 3.38
C ASP A 81 10.54 -6.68 1.87
N PHE A 82 9.48 -6.96 1.11
CA PHE A 82 9.42 -6.68 -0.33
C PHE A 82 9.53 -5.18 -0.63
N GLY A 83 8.81 -4.31 0.07
CA GLY A 83 8.94 -2.85 -0.06
C GLY A 83 10.37 -2.35 0.23
N THR A 84 11.04 -2.96 1.21
CA THR A 84 12.46 -2.69 1.49
C THR A 84 13.35 -3.11 0.30
N CYS A 85 13.13 -4.29 -0.27
CA CYS A 85 13.85 -4.74 -1.47
C CYS A 85 13.59 -3.83 -2.67
N ILE A 86 12.34 -3.46 -2.95
CA ILE A 86 11.97 -2.54 -4.04
C ILE A 86 12.70 -1.20 -3.89
N THR A 87 12.76 -0.67 -2.67
CA THR A 87 13.49 0.56 -2.39
C THR A 87 14.98 0.42 -2.74
N GLN A 88 15.60 -0.71 -2.40
CA GLN A 88 17.00 -0.99 -2.77
C GLN A 88 17.18 -1.14 -4.28
N PHE A 89 16.26 -1.84 -4.96
CA PHE A 89 16.23 -2.00 -6.41
C PHE A 89 16.15 -0.63 -7.09
N ILE A 90 15.20 0.23 -6.72
CA ILE A 90 15.06 1.60 -7.27
C ILE A 90 16.36 2.39 -7.06
N ASN A 91 16.96 2.29 -5.87
CA ASN A 91 18.18 3.01 -5.55
C ASN A 91 19.41 2.54 -6.35
N SER A 92 19.44 1.30 -6.88
CA SER A 92 20.53 0.86 -7.75
C SER A 92 20.55 1.60 -9.10
N TYR A 93 19.39 2.07 -9.58
CA TYR A 93 19.26 2.88 -10.80
C TYR A 93 19.54 4.37 -10.60
N ARG A 94 19.70 4.82 -9.36
CA ARG A 94 20.04 6.23 -9.04
C ARG A 94 21.54 6.47 -8.86
N ARG A 95 22.38 5.44 -9.09
CA ARG A 95 23.83 5.53 -8.92
C ARG A 95 24.49 6.21 -10.12
N PRO A 96 25.65 6.89 -9.94
CA PRO A 96 26.41 7.45 -11.04
C PRO A 96 26.71 6.38 -12.11
N GLY A 97 26.43 6.68 -13.37
CA GLY A 97 26.62 5.76 -14.50
C GLY A 97 25.45 4.80 -14.75
N ALA A 98 24.38 4.84 -13.95
CA ALA A 98 23.15 4.11 -14.25
C ALA A 98 22.39 4.74 -15.44
N ASP A 99 21.67 3.91 -16.18
CA ASP A 99 20.84 4.35 -17.30
C ASP A 99 19.63 5.16 -16.82
N ALA A 100 19.70 6.48 -17.01
CA ALA A 100 18.65 7.42 -16.65
C ALA A 100 17.38 7.28 -17.52
N SER A 101 17.43 6.56 -18.63
CA SER A 101 16.26 6.27 -19.48
C SER A 101 15.49 5.02 -19.06
N SER A 102 16.01 4.27 -18.08
CA SER A 102 15.38 3.04 -17.61
C SER A 102 14.04 3.33 -16.94
N THR A 103 13.01 2.60 -17.38
CA THR A 103 11.67 2.60 -16.78
C THR A 103 11.52 1.57 -15.66
N ALA A 104 12.57 0.82 -15.34
CA ALA A 104 12.54 -0.21 -14.29
C ALA A 104 12.18 0.36 -12.89
N PRO A 105 12.67 1.55 -12.47
CA PRO A 105 12.28 2.12 -11.18
C PRO A 105 10.78 2.41 -11.07
N ASP A 106 10.17 2.94 -12.13
CA ASP A 106 8.73 3.26 -12.13
C ASP A 106 7.89 1.98 -12.09
N LYS A 107 8.30 0.95 -12.84
CA LYS A 107 7.67 -0.38 -12.80
C LYS A 107 7.78 -1.02 -11.42
N ALA A 108 8.95 -0.90 -10.78
CA ALA A 108 9.15 -1.40 -9.42
C ALA A 108 8.26 -0.68 -8.39
N ALA A 109 8.08 0.64 -8.54
CA ALA A 109 7.15 1.39 -7.69
C ALA A 109 5.70 0.90 -7.84
N CYS A 110 5.27 0.52 -9.04
CA CYS A 110 3.96 -0.11 -9.26
C CYS A 110 3.81 -1.45 -8.52
N ALA A 111 4.85 -2.29 -8.52
CA ALA A 111 4.83 -3.56 -7.79
C ALA A 111 4.67 -3.34 -6.27
N HIS A 112 5.36 -2.33 -5.73
CA HIS A 112 5.27 -1.97 -4.32
C HIS A 112 3.88 -1.44 -3.95
N SER A 113 3.32 -0.53 -4.75
CA SER A 113 1.95 -0.02 -4.53
C SER A 113 0.95 -1.16 -4.49
N TRP A 114 1.03 -2.11 -5.44
CA TRP A 114 0.15 -3.27 -5.41
C TRP A 114 0.33 -4.14 -4.17
N ALA A 115 1.56 -4.39 -3.73
CA ALA A 115 1.82 -5.23 -2.56
C ALA A 115 1.21 -4.62 -1.28
N GLU A 116 1.33 -3.30 -1.11
CA GLU A 116 0.71 -2.55 -0.02
C GLU A 116 -0.83 -2.57 -0.09
N ASP A 117 -1.41 -2.50 -1.29
CA ASP A 117 -2.86 -2.70 -1.50
C ASP A 117 -3.28 -4.12 -1.09
N GLN A 118 -2.51 -5.15 -1.44
CA GLN A 118 -2.79 -6.53 -1.02
C GLN A 118 -2.66 -6.71 0.49
N ALA A 119 -1.68 -6.07 1.14
CA ALA A 119 -1.56 -6.08 2.59
C ALA A 119 -2.81 -5.48 3.25
N THR A 120 -3.33 -4.39 2.69
CA THR A 120 -4.58 -3.78 3.16
C THR A 120 -5.77 -4.71 2.93
N GLU A 121 -5.89 -5.33 1.75
CA GLU A 121 -7.00 -6.24 1.48
C GLU A 121 -6.94 -7.50 2.34
N SER A 122 -5.75 -8.04 2.63
CA SER A 122 -5.59 -9.18 3.56
C SER A 122 -6.15 -8.90 4.96
N ILE A 123 -6.03 -7.66 5.43
CA ILE A 123 -6.62 -7.23 6.71
C ILE A 123 -8.14 -7.25 6.62
N ARG A 124 -8.68 -6.73 5.51
CA ARG A 124 -10.13 -6.63 5.30
C ARG A 124 -10.78 -7.99 5.10
N GLU A 125 -10.19 -8.85 4.28
CA GLU A 125 -10.66 -10.22 4.03
C GLU A 125 -10.68 -11.03 5.33
N PHE A 126 -9.54 -11.11 6.03
CA PHE A 126 -9.50 -11.77 7.34
C PHE A 126 -10.53 -11.16 8.29
N GLY A 127 -10.64 -9.84 8.34
CA GLY A 127 -11.57 -9.16 9.25
C GLY A 127 -13.03 -9.54 8.98
N ARG A 128 -13.44 -9.68 7.71
CA ARG A 128 -14.76 -10.18 7.32
C ARG A 128 -14.94 -11.64 7.73
N SER A 129 -13.97 -12.51 7.45
CA SER A 129 -14.03 -13.93 7.81
C SER A 129 -14.09 -14.14 9.32
N CYS A 130 -13.32 -13.39 10.09
CA CYS A 130 -13.37 -13.44 11.55
C CYS A 130 -14.74 -13.03 12.12
N LEU A 131 -15.36 -11.99 11.56
CA LEU A 131 -16.73 -11.60 11.97
C LEU A 131 -17.74 -12.69 11.60
N GLN A 132 -17.67 -13.23 10.38
CA GLN A 132 -18.53 -14.34 9.95
C GLN A 132 -18.38 -15.57 10.85
N PHE A 133 -17.15 -15.94 11.21
CA PHE A 133 -16.89 -17.02 12.17
C PHE A 133 -17.55 -16.76 13.52
N ASN A 134 -17.39 -15.55 14.06
CA ASN A 134 -17.97 -15.18 15.35
C ASN A 134 -19.50 -15.21 15.33
N ASP A 135 -20.12 -14.79 14.23
CA ASP A 135 -21.57 -14.87 14.05
C ASP A 135 -22.05 -16.33 14.02
N MET A 136 -21.34 -17.21 13.31
CA MET A 136 -21.64 -18.65 13.29
C MET A 136 -21.47 -19.30 14.67
N ALA A 137 -20.38 -18.97 15.37
CA ALA A 137 -20.10 -19.48 16.71
C ALA A 137 -21.21 -19.06 17.70
N LEU A 138 -21.70 -17.82 17.61
CA LEU A 138 -22.80 -17.33 18.43
C LEU A 138 -24.09 -18.13 18.21
N ILE A 139 -24.43 -18.43 16.96
CA ILE A 139 -25.63 -19.22 16.62
C ILE A 139 -25.51 -20.67 17.14
N LYS A 140 -24.31 -21.26 17.06
CA LYS A 140 -24.03 -22.63 17.50
C LYS A 140 -23.83 -22.76 19.02
N GLY A 141 -23.65 -21.64 19.74
CA GLY A 141 -23.28 -21.65 21.16
C GLY A 141 -21.84 -22.11 21.41
N GLU A 142 -20.95 -21.88 20.44
CA GLU A 142 -19.55 -22.27 20.46
C GLU A 142 -18.62 -21.11 20.86
N PRO A 143 -17.37 -21.38 21.26
CA PRO A 143 -16.39 -20.33 21.52
C PRO A 143 -16.10 -19.49 20.27
N SER A 144 -16.14 -18.18 20.42
CA SER A 144 -15.75 -17.22 19.39
C SER A 144 -14.25 -16.87 19.46
N MET A 145 -13.76 -16.20 18.43
CA MET A 145 -12.41 -15.65 18.42
C MET A 145 -12.25 -14.59 19.51
N GLN A 146 -11.20 -14.72 20.33
CA GLN A 146 -10.85 -13.71 21.32
C GLN A 146 -10.02 -12.59 20.68
N GLY A 147 -10.31 -11.34 21.06
CA GLY A 147 -9.63 -10.15 20.54
C GLY A 147 -10.32 -9.53 19.32
N ALA A 148 -9.67 -8.56 18.70
CA ALA A 148 -10.23 -7.81 17.59
C ALA A 148 -9.99 -8.52 16.24
N CYS A 149 -11.04 -8.64 15.42
CA CYS A 149 -10.95 -9.13 14.04
C CYS A 149 -10.15 -8.19 13.12
N TYR A 150 -10.13 -6.90 13.45
CA TYR A 150 -9.31 -5.89 12.78
C TYR A 150 -8.19 -5.40 13.69
N PRO A 151 -7.00 -5.08 13.15
CA PRO A 151 -5.93 -4.48 13.92
C PRO A 151 -6.37 -3.14 14.51
N GLN A 152 -5.88 -2.84 15.71
CA GLN A 152 -6.03 -1.53 16.36
C GLN A 152 -4.83 -0.67 15.97
N PHE A 153 -5.05 0.56 15.53
CA PHE A 153 -4.03 1.52 15.10
C PHE A 153 -3.86 2.65 16.12
#